data_AF-A0A538D1F5-F1
#
_entry.id   AF-A0A538D1F5-F1
#
_cell.length_a   1.000
_cell.length_b   1.000
_cell.length_c   1.000
_cell.angle_alpha   90.00
_cell.angle_beta   90.00
_cell.angle_gamma   90.00
#
_symmetry.space_group_name_H-M   'P 1'
#
loop_
_entity.id
_entity.type
_entity.pdbx_description
1 polymer ?
#
loop_
_entity_poly.entity_id
_entity_poly.type
_entity_poly.pdbx_seq_one_letter_code
_entity_poly.pdbx_strand_id
1 'polypeptide(L)'
;MLPTHARELALVAPQERSSRGSPGGFLAPPSLNSFFNQAGLSVVAGRAALVRAGDDPVTAVENAARAGAAAVVLYGTAIPAGGLGLDESVPVPVVAVPDDVARTALDALAAGRHPALSLGAPRVARNGTGGGTAPFSSRGLSFDWRVRPDLLGPGVALMTSEPSAAEDGTAAYGTVNGSSAAAATVAGAAALLAQARPDLDARSLRSMLAGYARPFENGSVTTQGTGLVDVGAAAAAELAADPTTLAFGPAARTNWRSVQKLTIRSLSSRRLDLRVALPQAGGAGLALTATPDRFRLPPGGKITIRVKASFQGTPNTGAPAEGTIAIGSRSTFPLRIPWAIPFGRYNGPLLTGLRLSKQSFKPSDTTPSVLSFRAGGLTRGSDGTEVHPVGRLDMVLTSAFGSHLGLLVRMRDLLPGSYAFGLTGRDPNGNTLPAGDYTLALAAMPPDGSRATYRKVTFTIK
;
A
#
# COMPACT_ATOMS: atom_id res chain seq x y z
N MET A 1 -27.08 4.54 14.73
CA MET A 1 -27.21 5.27 16.01
C MET A 1 -26.45 4.54 17.09
N LEU A 2 -25.53 5.21 17.78
CA LEU A 2 -24.93 4.69 19.01
C LEU A 2 -25.92 4.95 20.17
N PRO A 3 -26.18 3.97 21.04
CA PRO A 3 -27.24 4.09 22.03
C PRO A 3 -26.85 5.07 23.16
N THR A 4 -27.79 5.92 23.57
CA THR A 4 -27.63 6.88 24.70
C THR A 4 -27.65 6.19 26.07
N HIS A 5 -28.15 4.95 26.13
CA HIS A 5 -28.07 4.05 27.27
C HIS A 5 -27.35 2.76 26.87
N ALA A 6 -26.64 2.13 27.80
CA ALA A 6 -25.92 0.89 27.51
C ALA A 6 -26.89 -0.18 26.97
N ARG A 7 -26.67 -0.62 25.72
CA ARG A 7 -27.43 -1.72 25.13
C ARG A 7 -26.64 -3.00 25.32
N GLU A 8 -27.21 -3.91 26.10
CA GLU A 8 -26.64 -5.25 26.31
C GLU A 8 -27.16 -6.22 25.24
N LEU A 9 -26.23 -6.91 24.59
CA LEU A 9 -26.50 -7.89 23.55
C LEU A 9 -25.81 -9.20 23.91
N ALA A 10 -26.56 -10.28 23.97
CA ALA A 10 -25.96 -11.61 24.16
C ALA A 10 -24.97 -11.89 23.01
N LEU A 11 -23.76 -12.31 23.34
CA LEU A 11 -22.70 -12.59 22.38
C LEU A 11 -22.81 -14.04 21.88
N VAL A 12 -22.63 -14.26 20.59
CA VAL A 12 -22.68 -15.58 19.92
C VAL A 12 -21.68 -15.67 18.78
N ALA A 13 -21.21 -16.87 18.47
CA ALA A 13 -20.33 -17.14 17.35
C ALA A 13 -21.05 -17.93 16.24
N PRO A 14 -20.66 -17.77 14.96
CA PRO A 14 -21.16 -18.61 13.88
C PRO A 14 -20.73 -20.07 14.04
N GLN A 15 -21.46 -20.98 13.39
CA GLN A 15 -21.12 -22.40 13.32
C GLN A 15 -20.00 -22.62 12.27
N GLU A 16 -18.75 -22.39 12.65
CA GLU A 16 -17.61 -22.60 11.75
C GLU A 16 -17.39 -24.10 11.45
N ARG A 17 -17.80 -24.56 10.26
CA ARG A 17 -17.48 -25.89 9.73
C ARG A 17 -16.28 -25.79 8.77
N SER A 18 -15.09 -26.13 9.27
CA SER A 18 -13.81 -26.25 8.53
C SER A 18 -13.39 -25.01 7.70
N SER A 19 -12.31 -24.36 8.12
CA SER A 19 -11.72 -23.24 7.39
C SER A 19 -10.83 -23.72 6.24
N ARG A 20 -11.16 -23.39 4.98
CA ARG A 20 -10.16 -23.38 3.90
C ARG A 20 -9.38 -22.07 3.98
N GLY A 21 -8.05 -22.15 3.92
CA GLY A 21 -7.20 -20.97 3.84
C GLY A 21 -7.38 -20.24 2.52
N SER A 22 -7.42 -18.92 2.56
CA SER A 22 -7.44 -18.07 1.37
C SER A 22 -6.04 -17.94 0.75
N PRO A 23 -5.92 -17.43 -0.49
CA PRO A 23 -4.65 -17.05 -1.10
C PRO A 23 -3.94 -15.92 -0.32
N GLY A 24 -3.31 -16.25 0.82
CA GLY A 24 -2.56 -15.29 1.63
C GLY A 24 -2.12 -15.83 2.99
N GLY A 25 -2.53 -17.04 3.38
CA GLY A 25 -2.28 -17.57 4.74
C GLY A 25 -3.30 -17.07 5.77
N PHE A 26 -4.17 -16.12 5.39
CA PHE A 26 -5.33 -15.73 6.16
C PHE A 26 -6.45 -16.76 6.04
N LEU A 27 -7.20 -16.96 7.12
CA LEU A 27 -8.42 -17.74 7.11
C LEU A 27 -9.51 -16.95 6.37
N ALA A 28 -10.28 -17.63 5.53
CA ALA A 28 -11.44 -17.02 4.89
C ALA A 28 -12.43 -16.52 5.97
N PRO A 29 -13.16 -15.41 5.73
CA PRO A 29 -14.22 -14.99 6.63
C PRO A 29 -15.33 -16.05 6.70
N PRO A 30 -16.13 -16.05 7.78
CA PRO A 30 -17.28 -16.95 7.87
C PRO A 30 -18.24 -16.73 6.70
N SER A 31 -18.58 -17.83 6.01
CA SER A 31 -19.57 -17.79 4.94
C SER A 31 -20.96 -17.51 5.51
N LEU A 32 -21.86 -16.94 4.71
CA LEU A 32 -23.23 -16.66 5.13
C LEU A 32 -23.93 -17.88 5.76
N ASN A 33 -23.70 -19.08 5.21
CA ASN A 33 -24.30 -20.32 5.71
C ASN A 33 -23.87 -20.68 7.14
N SER A 34 -22.69 -20.22 7.59
CA SER A 34 -22.21 -20.49 8.96
C SER A 34 -23.06 -19.80 10.05
N PHE A 35 -23.88 -18.81 9.67
CA PHE A 35 -24.76 -18.10 10.58
C PHE A 35 -26.14 -18.78 10.73
N PHE A 36 -26.40 -19.88 10.04
CA PHE A 36 -27.67 -20.59 10.08
C PHE A 36 -27.47 -22.02 10.59
N ASN A 37 -28.39 -22.49 11.44
CA ASN A 37 -28.41 -23.88 11.87
C ASN A 37 -28.98 -24.80 10.76
N GLN A 38 -29.02 -26.11 11.02
CA GLN A 38 -29.55 -27.10 10.05
C GLN A 38 -31.03 -26.89 9.68
N ALA A 39 -31.80 -26.17 10.50
CA ALA A 39 -33.18 -25.82 10.21
C ALA A 39 -33.33 -24.49 9.45
N GLY A 40 -32.22 -23.84 9.07
CA GLY A 40 -32.22 -22.55 8.38
C GLY A 40 -32.51 -21.35 9.29
N LEU A 41 -32.51 -21.53 10.61
CA LEU A 41 -32.69 -20.44 11.57
C LEU A 41 -31.35 -19.76 11.85
N SER A 42 -31.34 -18.43 11.86
CA SER A 42 -30.16 -17.66 12.20
C SER A 42 -29.78 -17.86 13.67
N VAL A 43 -28.51 -18.16 13.92
CA VAL A 43 -27.97 -18.30 15.28
C VAL A 43 -27.54 -16.95 15.89
N VAL A 44 -27.57 -15.87 15.11
CA VAL A 44 -27.14 -14.52 15.51
C VAL A 44 -28.25 -13.46 15.51
N ALA A 45 -29.47 -13.83 15.08
CA ALA A 45 -30.59 -12.89 15.00
C ALA A 45 -30.84 -12.14 16.33
N GLY A 46 -30.80 -10.80 16.28
CA GLY A 46 -31.00 -9.92 17.44
C GLY A 46 -29.85 -9.89 18.46
N ARG A 47 -28.73 -10.57 18.18
CA ARG A 47 -27.60 -10.78 19.11
C ARG A 47 -26.32 -10.14 18.57
N ALA A 48 -25.28 -10.06 19.41
CA ALA A 48 -23.95 -9.62 18.97
C ALA A 48 -23.18 -10.81 18.38
N ALA A 49 -22.78 -10.72 17.11
CA ALA A 49 -22.02 -11.78 16.44
C ALA A 49 -20.52 -11.58 16.65
N LEU A 50 -19.85 -12.52 17.35
CA LEU A 50 -18.40 -12.61 17.46
C LEU A 50 -17.84 -13.31 16.23
N VAL A 51 -17.19 -12.55 15.35
CA VAL A 51 -16.83 -12.96 13.99
C VAL A 51 -15.35 -12.74 13.76
N ARG A 52 -14.68 -13.73 13.16
CA ARG A 52 -13.30 -13.57 12.70
C ARG A 52 -13.29 -12.66 11.48
N ALA A 53 -12.45 -11.63 11.49
CA ALA A 53 -12.27 -10.72 10.35
C ALA A 53 -11.86 -11.46 9.08
N GLY A 54 -10.93 -12.42 9.16
CA GLY A 54 -10.43 -13.13 7.99
C GLY A 54 -9.65 -12.22 7.03
N ASP A 55 -9.53 -12.63 5.77
CA ASP A 55 -8.94 -11.82 4.69
C ASP A 55 -9.90 -10.78 4.11
N ASP A 56 -11.21 -10.93 4.34
CA ASP A 56 -12.23 -9.97 3.94
C ASP A 56 -13.19 -9.67 5.11
N PRO A 57 -12.79 -8.73 5.99
CA PRO A 57 -13.59 -8.36 7.15
C PRO A 57 -14.91 -7.67 6.78
N VAL A 58 -14.98 -7.02 5.61
CA VAL A 58 -16.20 -6.37 5.14
C VAL A 58 -17.26 -7.42 4.84
N THR A 59 -16.91 -8.44 4.06
CA THR A 59 -17.81 -9.58 3.81
C THR A 59 -18.21 -10.29 5.09
N ALA A 60 -17.30 -10.43 6.06
CA ALA A 60 -17.60 -11.04 7.35
C ALA A 60 -18.72 -10.27 8.10
N VAL A 61 -18.62 -8.93 8.12
CA VAL A 61 -19.62 -8.05 8.72
C VAL A 61 -20.94 -8.10 7.95
N GLU A 62 -20.90 -7.99 6.62
CA GLU A 62 -22.11 -8.04 5.79
C GLU A 62 -22.88 -9.34 5.97
N ASN A 63 -22.18 -10.47 6.03
CA ASN A 63 -22.81 -11.78 6.24
C ASN A 63 -23.49 -11.87 7.61
N ALA A 64 -22.83 -11.39 8.67
CA ALA A 64 -23.41 -11.36 10.00
C ALA A 64 -24.65 -10.45 10.08
N ALA A 65 -24.58 -9.27 9.45
CA ALA A 65 -25.70 -8.34 9.39
C ALA A 65 -26.87 -8.89 8.57
N ARG A 66 -26.61 -9.52 7.41
CA ARG A 66 -27.64 -10.22 6.61
C ARG A 66 -28.28 -11.38 7.36
N ALA A 67 -27.54 -12.02 8.27
CA ALA A 67 -28.08 -13.04 9.18
C ALA A 67 -28.86 -12.45 10.36
N GLY A 68 -29.02 -11.12 10.47
CA GLY A 68 -29.84 -10.47 11.47
C GLY A 68 -29.13 -10.14 12.79
N ALA A 69 -27.79 -10.15 12.82
CA ALA A 69 -27.04 -9.68 13.98
C ALA A 69 -27.44 -8.25 14.36
N ALA A 70 -27.55 -7.94 15.65
CA ALA A 70 -27.81 -6.59 16.15
C ALA A 70 -26.54 -5.76 16.34
N ALA A 71 -25.38 -6.42 16.41
CA ALA A 71 -24.04 -5.84 16.39
C ALA A 71 -23.03 -6.89 15.93
N VAL A 72 -21.86 -6.45 15.45
CA VAL A 72 -20.75 -7.35 15.07
C VAL A 72 -19.51 -7.03 15.89
N VAL A 73 -18.91 -8.06 16.47
CA VAL A 73 -17.66 -8.01 17.22
C VAL A 73 -16.60 -8.74 16.41
N LEU A 74 -15.66 -8.00 15.82
CA LEU A 74 -14.58 -8.54 15.01
C LEU A 74 -13.34 -8.85 15.83
N TYR A 75 -12.69 -9.97 15.52
CA TYR A 75 -11.38 -10.33 16.08
C TYR A 75 -10.47 -10.90 14.98
N GLY A 76 -9.19 -11.14 15.31
CA GLY A 76 -8.19 -11.56 14.33
C GLY A 76 -7.76 -10.42 13.40
N THR A 77 -7.91 -9.18 13.85
CA THR A 77 -7.56 -7.98 13.09
C THR A 77 -6.99 -6.89 14.00
N ALA A 78 -6.08 -6.09 13.46
CA ALA A 78 -5.53 -4.90 14.11
C ALA A 78 -6.20 -3.60 13.60
N ILE A 79 -7.31 -3.72 12.85
CA ILE A 79 -8.00 -2.57 12.27
C ILE A 79 -8.60 -1.71 13.40
N PRO A 80 -8.28 -0.40 13.45
CA PRO A 80 -8.86 0.49 14.45
C PRO A 80 -10.37 0.63 14.26
N ALA A 81 -11.07 1.09 15.31
CA ALA A 81 -12.49 1.42 15.21
C ALA A 81 -12.75 2.44 14.08
N GLY A 82 -13.78 2.20 13.26
CA GLY A 82 -14.06 2.97 12.04
C GLY A 82 -13.02 2.81 10.92
N GLY A 83 -12.05 1.90 11.07
CA GLY A 83 -10.99 1.62 10.08
C GLY A 83 -11.43 0.65 8.98
N LEU A 84 -12.56 -0.01 9.16
CA LEU A 84 -13.29 -0.66 8.08
C LEU A 84 -14.13 0.44 7.43
N GLY A 85 -13.84 0.80 6.19
CA GLY A 85 -14.64 1.73 5.40
C GLY A 85 -16.00 1.13 5.02
N LEU A 86 -16.77 0.73 6.04
CA LEU A 86 -18.14 0.25 5.96
C LEU A 86 -19.04 1.48 5.79
N ASP A 87 -18.94 2.10 4.63
CA ASP A 87 -19.84 3.20 4.30
C ASP A 87 -21.23 2.62 3.99
N GLU A 88 -22.27 3.15 4.65
CA GLU A 88 -23.72 3.00 4.44
C GLU A 88 -24.37 1.59 4.28
N SER A 89 -23.63 0.51 3.99
CA SER A 89 -24.20 -0.79 3.60
C SER A 89 -24.57 -1.70 4.78
N VAL A 90 -24.11 -1.40 5.99
CA VAL A 90 -24.31 -2.24 7.18
C VAL A 90 -24.90 -1.40 8.32
N PRO A 91 -26.19 -1.58 8.66
CA PRO A 91 -26.88 -0.73 9.64
C PRO A 91 -26.62 -1.12 11.10
N VAL A 92 -25.60 -1.95 11.38
CA VAL A 92 -25.33 -2.49 12.72
C VAL A 92 -24.00 -2.00 13.26
N PRO A 93 -23.88 -1.71 14.57
CA PRO A 93 -22.61 -1.33 15.17
C PRO A 93 -21.55 -2.42 14.99
N VAL A 94 -20.34 -2.01 14.59
CA VAL A 94 -19.19 -2.90 14.45
C VAL A 94 -18.10 -2.46 15.41
N VAL A 95 -17.60 -3.39 16.21
CA VAL A 95 -16.47 -3.16 17.13
C VAL A 95 -15.39 -4.20 16.91
N ALA A 96 -14.13 -3.80 16.95
CA ALA A 96 -13.01 -4.73 16.95
C ALA A 96 -12.52 -4.95 18.37
N VAL A 97 -12.20 -6.21 18.72
CA VAL A 97 -11.64 -6.58 20.02
C VAL A 97 -10.31 -7.32 19.84
N PRO A 98 -9.38 -7.17 20.81
CA PRO A 98 -8.17 -7.98 20.86
C PRO A 98 -8.43 -9.50 20.87
N ASP A 99 -7.48 -10.28 20.35
CA ASP A 99 -7.61 -11.74 20.22
C ASP A 99 -7.73 -12.49 21.56
N ASP A 100 -7.15 -11.95 22.63
CA ASP A 100 -7.28 -12.50 23.98
C ASP A 100 -8.70 -12.29 24.54
N VAL A 101 -9.32 -11.13 24.30
CA VAL A 101 -10.72 -10.86 24.63
C VAL A 101 -11.63 -11.80 23.84
N ALA A 102 -11.40 -11.94 22.53
CA ALA A 102 -12.17 -12.85 21.68
C ALA A 102 -12.04 -14.30 22.12
N ARG A 103 -10.82 -14.77 22.42
CA ARG A 103 -10.57 -16.13 22.92
C ARG A 103 -11.27 -16.39 24.24
N THR A 104 -11.23 -15.44 25.18
CA THR A 104 -11.96 -15.53 26.45
C THR A 104 -13.46 -15.68 26.22
N ALA A 105 -14.03 -14.92 25.28
CA ALA A 105 -15.43 -15.01 24.92
C ALA A 105 -15.79 -16.35 24.24
N LEU A 106 -14.94 -16.84 23.34
CA LEU A 106 -15.11 -18.14 22.67
C LEU A 106 -15.04 -19.30 23.67
N ASP A 107 -14.08 -19.29 24.60
CA ASP A 107 -13.96 -20.28 25.67
C ASP A 107 -15.18 -20.26 26.60
N ALA A 108 -15.74 -19.09 26.87
CA ALA A 108 -16.98 -18.96 27.63
C ALA A 108 -18.17 -19.58 26.88
N LEU A 109 -18.32 -19.32 25.59
CA LEU A 109 -19.36 -19.92 24.75
C LEU A 109 -19.23 -21.44 24.67
N ALA A 110 -18.00 -21.95 24.50
CA ALA A 110 -17.73 -23.39 24.46
C ALA A 110 -18.06 -24.10 25.78
N ALA A 111 -17.89 -23.41 26.91
CA ALA A 111 -18.27 -23.90 28.24
C ALA A 111 -19.78 -23.74 28.55
N GLY A 112 -20.60 -23.35 27.58
CA GLY A 112 -22.05 -23.13 27.77
C GLY A 112 -22.39 -21.88 28.58
N ARG A 113 -21.45 -20.95 28.77
CA ARG A 113 -21.69 -19.65 29.42
C ARG A 113 -22.25 -18.65 28.41
N HIS A 114 -22.80 -17.55 28.92
CA HIS A 114 -23.49 -16.53 28.12
C HIS A 114 -22.79 -15.16 28.24
N PRO A 115 -21.64 -14.96 27.56
CA PRO A 115 -21.03 -13.63 27.50
C PRO A 115 -21.96 -12.63 26.81
N ALA A 116 -21.82 -11.35 27.14
CA ALA A 116 -22.59 -10.26 26.56
C ALA A 116 -21.67 -9.11 26.13
N LEU A 117 -22.11 -8.37 25.12
CA LEU A 117 -21.55 -7.11 24.68
C LEU A 117 -22.41 -5.98 25.25
N SER A 118 -21.81 -5.05 25.97
CA SER A 118 -22.45 -3.79 26.36
C SER A 118 -21.91 -2.65 25.50
N LEU A 119 -22.78 -2.02 24.70
CA LEU A 119 -22.45 -0.85 23.90
C LEU A 119 -23.00 0.40 24.59
N GLY A 120 -22.10 1.26 25.08
CA GLY A 120 -22.45 2.54 25.70
C GLY A 120 -22.18 3.75 24.78
N ALA A 121 -22.36 4.94 25.35
CA ALA A 121 -22.07 6.20 24.66
C ALA A 121 -20.58 6.32 24.28
N PRO A 122 -20.27 6.99 23.14
CA PRO A 122 -18.89 7.24 22.76
C PRO A 122 -18.19 8.16 23.77
N ARG A 123 -16.89 7.91 24.00
CA ARG A 123 -16.05 8.74 24.88
C ARG A 123 -14.67 8.93 24.27
N VAL A 124 -14.07 10.09 24.56
CA VAL A 124 -12.66 10.32 24.22
C VAL A 124 -11.80 9.53 25.19
N ALA A 125 -10.90 8.71 24.66
CA ALA A 125 -9.94 7.94 25.43
C ALA A 125 -8.56 8.04 24.78
N ARG A 126 -7.52 7.77 25.57
CA ARG A 126 -6.15 7.67 25.02
C ARG A 126 -6.10 6.53 24.02
N ASN A 127 -5.59 6.80 22.83
CA ASN A 127 -5.37 5.75 21.85
C ASN A 127 -4.20 4.85 22.30
N GLY A 128 -4.52 3.64 22.76
CA GLY A 128 -3.54 2.64 23.18
C GLY A 128 -2.70 2.05 22.04
N THR A 129 -3.09 2.27 20.79
CA THR A 129 -2.34 1.85 19.59
C THR A 129 -1.56 2.99 18.94
N GLY A 130 -1.46 4.15 19.60
CA GLY A 130 -0.65 5.27 19.15
C GLY A 130 0.86 4.94 19.15
N GLY A 131 1.63 5.64 18.32
CA GLY A 131 3.09 5.49 18.30
C GLY A 131 3.65 4.49 17.29
N GLY A 132 2.88 4.15 16.25
CA GLY A 132 3.35 3.28 15.17
C GLY A 132 2.56 3.48 13.87
N THR A 133 2.96 2.76 12.82
CA THR A 133 2.27 2.76 11.53
C THR A 133 1.00 1.93 11.60
N ALA A 134 -0.12 2.46 11.10
CA ALA A 134 -1.37 1.72 11.03
C ALA A 134 -1.23 0.45 10.15
N PRO A 135 -1.88 -0.67 10.51
CA PRO A 135 -1.69 -1.95 9.81
C PRO A 135 -2.21 -1.93 8.36
N PHE A 136 -3.18 -1.07 8.05
CA PHE A 136 -3.69 -0.86 6.69
C PHE A 136 -2.80 0.06 5.84
N SER A 137 -1.79 0.71 6.43
CA SER A 137 -0.93 1.64 5.70
C SER A 137 -0.07 0.88 4.70
N SER A 138 -0.17 1.27 3.43
CA SER A 138 0.65 0.69 2.37
C SER A 138 2.13 0.86 2.68
N ARG A 139 2.88 -0.22 2.44
CA ARG A 139 4.33 -0.27 2.65
C ARG A 139 5.06 -0.15 1.32
N GLY A 140 6.29 0.32 1.40
CA GLY A 140 7.22 0.30 0.29
C GLY A 140 7.79 -1.10 0.01
N LEU A 141 8.70 -1.20 -0.95
CA LEU A 141 9.21 -0.09 -1.76
C LEU A 141 8.24 0.29 -2.88
N SER A 142 8.38 1.50 -3.44
CA SER A 142 7.75 1.77 -4.73
C SER A 142 8.37 0.88 -5.80
N PHE A 143 7.67 0.73 -6.92
CA PHE A 143 8.08 -0.19 -7.99
C PHE A 143 9.38 0.22 -8.72
N ASP A 144 9.91 1.39 -8.43
CA ASP A 144 11.22 1.90 -8.88
C ASP A 144 12.29 1.82 -7.77
N TRP A 145 12.00 1.09 -6.69
CA TRP A 145 12.87 0.82 -5.53
C TRP A 145 13.13 2.02 -4.60
N ARG A 146 12.37 3.12 -4.73
CA ARG A 146 12.44 4.22 -3.76
C ARG A 146 11.74 3.84 -2.46
N VAL A 147 12.24 4.41 -1.36
CA VAL A 147 11.56 4.28 -0.08
C VAL A 147 10.25 5.06 -0.14
N ARG A 148 9.17 4.34 0.19
CA ARG A 148 7.82 4.85 0.40
C ARG A 148 7.24 4.19 1.66
N PRO A 149 6.41 4.89 2.45
CA PRO A 149 6.05 6.31 2.32
C PRO A 149 7.25 7.26 2.56
N ASP A 150 7.12 8.56 2.21
CA ASP A 150 8.16 9.56 2.50
C ASP A 150 8.27 9.84 4.01
N LEU A 151 7.12 9.97 4.68
CA LEU A 151 6.96 10.18 6.11
C LEU A 151 5.54 9.72 6.55
N LEU A 152 5.28 9.72 7.85
CA LEU A 152 3.99 9.43 8.46
C LEU A 152 3.29 10.71 8.93
N GLY A 153 1.96 10.66 8.98
CA GLY A 153 1.11 11.68 9.58
C GLY A 153 -0.02 11.04 10.40
N PRO A 154 -0.67 11.80 11.30
CA PRO A 154 -1.88 11.35 11.99
C PRO A 154 -2.96 10.95 10.98
N GLY A 155 -3.44 9.71 11.04
CA GLY A 155 -4.39 9.17 10.05
C GLY A 155 -5.38 8.15 10.62
N VAL A 156 -5.50 8.06 11.94
CA VAL A 156 -6.36 7.09 12.62
C VAL A 156 -7.20 7.85 13.65
N ALA A 157 -8.50 7.60 13.64
CA ALA A 157 -9.50 8.20 14.53
C ALA A 157 -9.44 9.74 14.56
N LEU A 158 -9.27 10.37 13.39
CA LEU A 158 -9.28 11.83 13.27
C LEU A 158 -10.72 12.32 13.23
N MET A 159 -11.09 13.21 14.15
CA MET A 159 -12.40 13.85 14.13
C MET A 159 -12.48 14.87 12.98
N THR A 160 -13.52 14.80 12.18
CA THR A 160 -13.77 15.70 11.03
C THR A 160 -15.26 16.02 10.92
N SER A 161 -15.59 17.09 10.20
CA SER A 161 -16.97 17.39 9.81
C SER A 161 -17.47 16.38 8.78
N GLU A 162 -18.72 15.95 8.92
CA GLU A 162 -19.44 15.17 7.93
C GLU A 162 -20.35 16.07 7.08
N PRO A 163 -20.61 15.75 5.81
CA PRO A 163 -21.52 16.50 4.95
C PRO A 163 -23.00 16.15 5.28
N SER A 164 -23.35 16.18 6.57
CA SER A 164 -24.67 15.87 7.10
C SER A 164 -24.99 16.74 8.32
N ALA A 165 -26.26 16.77 8.70
CA ALA A 165 -26.68 17.36 9.98
C ALA A 165 -26.83 16.25 11.02
N ALA A 166 -26.49 16.54 12.26
CA ALA A 166 -26.90 15.73 13.38
C ALA A 166 -28.44 15.75 13.52
N GLU A 167 -29.00 14.83 14.30
CA GLU A 167 -30.45 14.71 14.51
C GLU A 167 -31.09 15.98 15.07
N ASP A 168 -30.32 16.79 15.81
CA ASP A 168 -30.73 18.08 16.37
C ASP A 168 -30.54 19.26 15.39
N GLY A 169 -30.15 18.99 14.14
CA GLY A 169 -29.91 19.99 13.10
C GLY A 169 -28.56 20.68 13.19
N THR A 170 -27.69 20.31 14.13
CA THR A 170 -26.33 20.85 14.24
C THR A 170 -25.36 20.21 13.24
N ALA A 171 -24.14 20.74 13.10
CA ALA A 171 -23.13 20.16 12.23
C ALA A 171 -22.76 18.75 12.70
N ALA A 172 -22.81 17.78 11.79
CA ALA A 172 -22.38 16.43 12.09
C ALA A 172 -20.84 16.32 12.08
N TYR A 173 -20.33 15.49 12.98
CA TYR A 173 -18.91 15.14 13.06
C TYR A 173 -18.75 13.63 13.13
N GLY A 174 -17.71 13.15 12.47
CA GLY A 174 -17.35 11.74 12.40
C GLY A 174 -15.87 11.54 12.64
N THR A 175 -15.44 10.28 12.68
CA THR A 175 -14.02 9.92 12.73
C THR A 175 -13.60 9.27 11.43
N VAL A 176 -12.52 9.77 10.83
CA VAL A 176 -11.94 9.19 9.62
C VAL A 176 -10.63 8.46 9.91
N ASN A 177 -10.39 7.43 9.12
CA ASN A 177 -9.18 6.62 9.14
C ASN A 177 -8.63 6.53 7.70
N GLY A 178 -7.31 6.52 7.55
CA GLY A 178 -6.68 6.26 6.26
C GLY A 178 -5.47 7.15 5.98
N SER A 179 -4.69 6.74 4.98
CA SER A 179 -3.61 7.55 4.43
C SER A 179 -4.12 8.85 3.81
N SER A 180 -5.38 8.92 3.36
CA SER A 180 -6.04 10.17 2.92
C SER A 180 -6.12 11.21 4.04
N ALA A 181 -6.51 10.79 5.25
CA ALA A 181 -6.55 11.66 6.42
C ALA A 181 -5.14 12.09 6.88
N ALA A 182 -4.17 11.18 6.81
CA ALA A 182 -2.76 11.50 7.03
C ALA A 182 -2.22 12.51 6.00
N ALA A 183 -2.57 12.35 4.72
CA ALA A 183 -2.17 13.26 3.66
C ALA A 183 -2.76 14.66 3.88
N ALA A 184 -4.03 14.78 4.26
CA ALA A 184 -4.65 16.06 4.60
C ALA A 184 -3.94 16.75 5.78
N THR A 185 -3.63 15.98 6.83
CA THR A 185 -2.91 16.50 8.01
C THR A 185 -1.50 16.98 7.65
N VAL A 186 -0.76 16.19 6.85
CA VAL A 186 0.58 16.56 6.38
C VAL A 186 0.53 17.73 5.39
N ALA A 187 -0.53 17.88 4.60
CA ALA A 187 -0.72 19.04 3.73
C ALA A 187 -0.91 20.33 4.54
N GLY A 188 -1.66 20.29 5.64
CA GLY A 188 -1.76 21.42 6.58
C GLY A 188 -0.40 21.77 7.19
N ALA A 189 0.37 20.77 7.62
CA ALA A 189 1.75 20.94 8.07
C ALA A 189 2.67 21.57 7.00
N ALA A 190 2.51 21.14 5.74
CA ALA A 190 3.26 21.70 4.61
C ALA A 190 2.89 23.16 4.33
N ALA A 191 1.61 23.52 4.46
CA ALA A 191 1.16 24.90 4.31
C ALA A 191 1.75 25.81 5.40
N LEU A 192 1.75 25.35 6.66
CA LEU A 192 2.41 26.08 7.77
C LEU A 192 3.92 26.23 7.52
N LEU A 193 4.57 25.18 7.03
CA LEU A 193 5.99 25.25 6.70
C LEU A 193 6.27 26.23 5.54
N ALA A 194 5.43 26.23 4.51
CA ALA A 194 5.53 27.17 3.39
C ALA A 194 5.32 28.63 3.86
N GLN A 195 4.39 28.86 4.78
CA GLN A 195 4.20 30.17 5.40
C GLN A 195 5.41 30.60 6.23
N ALA A 196 6.03 29.69 6.97
CA ALA A 196 7.22 29.97 7.78
C ALA A 196 8.49 30.18 6.93
N ARG A 197 8.54 29.63 5.72
CA ARG A 197 9.71 29.61 4.83
C ARG A 197 9.33 29.97 3.38
N PRO A 198 8.79 31.18 3.14
CA PRO A 198 8.14 31.55 1.88
C PRO A 198 9.11 31.68 0.69
N ASP A 199 10.41 31.76 0.95
CA ASP A 199 11.47 31.85 -0.04
C ASP A 199 11.90 30.48 -0.63
N LEU A 200 11.40 29.38 -0.06
CA LEU A 200 11.80 28.03 -0.44
C LEU A 200 10.91 27.41 -1.52
N ASP A 201 11.52 26.63 -2.41
CA ASP A 201 10.80 25.86 -3.42
C ASP A 201 10.17 24.58 -2.85
N ALA A 202 9.18 24.03 -3.56
CA ALA A 202 8.47 22.83 -3.13
C ALA A 202 9.39 21.62 -2.87
N ARG A 203 10.51 21.51 -3.60
CA ARG A 203 11.52 20.46 -3.36
C ARG A 203 12.22 20.63 -2.02
N SER A 204 12.61 21.86 -1.68
CA SER A 204 13.23 22.17 -0.38
C SER A 204 12.24 21.91 0.76
N LEU A 205 10.99 22.38 0.63
CA LEU A 205 9.94 22.15 1.63
C LEU A 205 9.64 20.65 1.83
N ARG A 206 9.53 19.88 0.73
CA ARG A 206 9.38 18.42 0.79
C ARG A 206 10.56 17.75 1.50
N SER A 207 11.79 18.18 1.19
CA SER A 207 12.98 17.65 1.88
C SER A 207 12.99 17.98 3.36
N MET A 208 12.48 19.12 3.78
CA MET A 208 12.45 19.51 5.19
C MET A 208 11.38 18.69 5.95
N LEU A 209 10.18 18.53 5.37
CA LEU A 209 9.13 17.71 5.98
C LEU A 209 9.55 16.25 6.11
N ALA A 210 10.04 15.65 5.03
CA ALA A 210 10.45 14.25 5.06
C ALA A 210 11.74 14.09 5.87
N GLY A 211 12.76 14.92 5.64
CA GLY A 211 14.09 14.72 6.20
C GLY A 211 14.22 14.93 7.71
N TYR A 212 13.27 15.63 8.34
CA TYR A 212 13.30 15.96 9.77
C TYR A 212 12.10 15.38 10.54
N ALA A 213 11.37 14.44 9.95
CA ALA A 213 10.35 13.68 10.67
C ALA A 213 10.97 12.90 11.84
N ARG A 214 10.14 12.64 12.86
CA ARG A 214 10.53 11.94 14.08
C ARG A 214 10.38 10.43 13.91
N PRO A 215 11.48 9.65 13.85
CA PRO A 215 11.39 8.21 13.66
C PRO A 215 10.77 7.51 14.86
N PHE A 216 9.98 6.48 14.60
CA PHE A 216 9.63 5.47 15.59
C PHE A 216 10.80 4.50 15.80
N GLU A 217 11.04 4.13 17.05
CA GLU A 217 12.07 3.15 17.40
C GLU A 217 11.81 1.82 16.69
N ASN A 218 12.87 1.21 16.15
CA ASN A 218 12.83 -0.06 15.41
C ASN A 218 11.87 -0.11 14.20
N GLY A 219 11.32 1.03 13.75
CA GLY A 219 10.43 1.03 12.59
C GLY A 219 11.20 0.94 11.27
N SER A 220 10.73 0.07 10.38
CA SER A 220 11.30 -0.10 9.04
C SER A 220 11.08 1.14 8.17
N VAL A 221 12.08 1.59 7.41
CA VAL A 221 11.93 2.74 6.51
C VAL A 221 10.93 2.44 5.39
N THR A 222 10.72 1.18 5.01
CA THR A 222 9.64 0.76 4.10
C THR A 222 8.23 0.94 4.68
N THR A 223 8.10 1.20 5.98
CA THR A 223 6.80 1.35 6.67
C THR A 223 6.57 2.75 7.19
N GLN A 224 7.61 3.43 7.68
CA GLN A 224 7.49 4.76 8.26
C GLN A 224 8.16 5.87 7.45
N GLY A 225 8.90 5.53 6.39
CA GLY A 225 9.80 6.47 5.74
C GLY A 225 10.84 6.96 6.76
N THR A 226 10.86 8.26 7.02
CA THR A 226 11.68 8.89 8.07
C THR A 226 11.00 9.01 9.43
N GLY A 227 9.69 8.75 9.54
CA GLY A 227 8.93 8.82 10.78
C GLY A 227 7.75 9.79 10.74
N LEU A 228 7.22 10.15 11.92
CA LEU A 228 6.08 11.05 12.08
C LEU A 228 6.44 12.50 11.78
N VAL A 229 5.59 13.19 11.02
CA VAL A 229 5.74 14.63 10.70
C VAL A 229 6.05 15.47 11.94
N ASP A 230 7.07 16.32 11.83
CA ASP A 230 7.47 17.28 12.86
C ASP A 230 7.69 18.65 12.21
N VAL A 231 6.66 19.49 12.26
CA VAL A 231 6.67 20.82 11.62
C VAL A 231 7.67 21.75 12.31
N GLY A 232 7.86 21.59 13.64
CA GLY A 232 8.82 22.40 14.39
C GLY A 232 10.26 22.11 13.96
N ALA A 233 10.62 20.82 13.90
CA ALA A 233 11.93 20.39 13.41
C ALA A 233 12.14 20.77 11.93
N ALA A 234 11.11 20.62 11.09
CA ALA A 234 11.18 21.01 9.68
C ALA A 234 11.35 22.52 9.51
N ALA A 235 10.65 23.36 10.28
CA ALA A 235 10.79 24.82 10.21
C ALA A 235 12.19 25.29 10.60
N ALA A 236 12.81 24.62 11.58
CA ALA A 236 14.18 24.86 12.03
C ALA A 236 15.26 24.21 11.14
N ALA A 237 14.88 23.51 10.06
CA ALA A 237 15.83 22.82 9.21
C ALA A 237 16.80 23.79 8.51
N GLU A 238 18.08 23.43 8.55
CA GLU A 238 19.19 24.18 7.96
C GLU A 238 19.71 23.54 6.66
N LEU A 239 19.22 22.35 6.30
CA LEU A 239 19.63 21.60 5.12
C LEU A 239 18.42 21.06 4.36
N ALA A 240 18.51 21.06 3.03
CA ALA A 240 17.65 20.30 2.14
C ALA A 240 18.48 19.34 1.27
N ALA A 241 17.87 18.22 0.88
CA ALA A 241 18.42 17.21 0.02
C ALA A 241 17.55 16.97 -1.22
N ASP A 242 18.20 16.67 -2.34
CA ASP A 242 17.57 16.15 -3.54
C ASP A 242 18.44 15.02 -4.14
N PRO A 243 17.94 13.77 -4.23
CA PRO A 243 16.60 13.30 -3.83
C PRO A 243 16.43 13.16 -2.30
N THR A 244 15.19 13.00 -1.83
CA THR A 244 14.85 12.78 -0.40
C THR A 244 15.03 11.34 0.07
N THR A 245 15.25 10.40 -0.86
CA THR A 245 15.52 8.98 -0.59
C THR A 245 16.47 8.43 -1.64
N LEU A 246 17.27 7.42 -1.30
CA LEU A 246 18.18 6.75 -2.23
C LEU A 246 17.65 5.36 -2.60
N ALA A 247 17.32 5.20 -3.89
CA ALA A 247 17.01 3.93 -4.51
C ALA A 247 18.23 3.39 -5.24
N PHE A 248 18.88 2.37 -4.68
CA PHE A 248 20.05 1.77 -5.34
C PHE A 248 19.68 0.72 -6.38
N GLY A 249 18.43 0.25 -6.36
CA GLY A 249 17.96 -0.90 -7.14
C GLY A 249 18.37 -2.24 -6.52
N PRO A 250 17.88 -3.36 -7.08
CA PRO A 250 18.07 -4.68 -6.50
C PRO A 250 19.52 -5.17 -6.62
N ALA A 251 20.07 -5.66 -5.51
CA ALA A 251 21.32 -6.41 -5.45
C ALA A 251 21.10 -7.82 -6.02
N ALA A 252 21.03 -7.91 -7.36
CA ALA A 252 20.58 -9.10 -8.08
C ALA A 252 21.70 -10.07 -8.51
N ARG A 253 22.96 -9.76 -8.20
CA ARG A 253 24.12 -10.57 -8.58
C ARG A 253 25.26 -10.44 -7.58
N THR A 254 26.18 -11.39 -7.59
CA THR A 254 27.46 -11.29 -6.87
C THR A 254 28.24 -10.06 -7.37
N ASN A 255 28.98 -9.42 -6.46
CA ASN A 255 29.75 -8.20 -6.74
C ASN A 255 28.89 -7.06 -7.33
N TRP A 256 27.63 -6.95 -6.89
CA TRP A 256 26.76 -5.86 -7.27
C TRP A 256 27.25 -4.54 -6.68
N ARG A 257 27.08 -3.45 -7.44
CA ARG A 257 27.45 -2.09 -7.04
C ARG A 257 26.45 -1.11 -7.63
N SER A 258 26.11 -0.08 -6.88
CA SER A 258 25.25 1.01 -7.33
C SER A 258 25.75 2.33 -6.74
N VAL A 259 25.63 3.43 -7.48
CA VAL A 259 26.04 4.76 -7.05
C VAL A 259 24.87 5.71 -7.24
N GLN A 260 24.50 6.40 -6.17
CA GLN A 260 23.49 7.44 -6.17
C GLN A 260 24.14 8.81 -5.92
N LYS A 261 23.58 9.86 -6.51
CA LYS A 261 23.98 11.25 -6.27
C LYS A 261 22.96 11.89 -5.34
N LEU A 262 23.46 12.55 -4.31
CA LEU A 262 22.67 13.27 -3.32
C LEU A 262 23.15 14.72 -3.27
N THR A 263 22.29 15.66 -3.65
CA THR A 263 22.63 17.09 -3.60
C THR A 263 22.13 17.67 -2.29
N ILE A 264 23.04 18.26 -1.51
CA ILE A 264 22.73 18.95 -0.26
C ILE A 264 22.81 20.45 -0.49
N ARG A 265 21.78 21.18 -0.04
CA ARG A 265 21.71 22.65 -0.08
C ARG A 265 21.67 23.18 1.35
N SER A 266 22.46 24.22 1.62
CA SER A 266 22.34 25.01 2.85
C SER A 266 21.13 25.93 2.75
N LEU A 267 20.27 25.86 3.75
CA LEU A 267 19.18 26.79 3.99
C LEU A 267 19.51 27.78 5.12
N SER A 268 20.75 27.71 5.63
CA SER A 268 21.22 28.51 6.75
C SER A 268 21.93 29.78 6.27
N SER A 269 21.86 30.83 7.09
CA SER A 269 22.61 32.08 6.92
C SER A 269 24.06 31.97 7.41
N ARG A 270 24.40 30.89 8.13
CA ARG A 270 25.76 30.60 8.61
C ARG A 270 26.41 29.48 7.82
N ARG A 271 27.73 29.40 7.95
CA ARG A 271 28.53 28.31 7.43
C ARG A 271 28.35 27.06 8.30
N LEU A 272 28.19 25.91 7.64
CA LEU A 272 27.96 24.62 8.29
C LEU A 272 29.11 23.66 8.02
N ASP A 273 29.68 23.08 9.07
CA ASP A 273 30.64 21.97 9.00
C ASP A 273 29.87 20.66 9.26
N LEU A 274 29.79 19.82 8.23
CA LEU A 274 28.85 18.70 8.17
C LEU A 274 29.59 17.38 7.96
N ARG A 275 28.99 16.30 8.48
CA ARG A 275 29.43 14.93 8.28
C ARG A 275 28.26 14.07 7.82
N VAL A 276 28.57 13.10 6.96
CA VAL A 276 27.69 11.99 6.59
C VAL A 276 27.92 10.84 7.57
N ALA A 277 26.88 10.46 8.30
CA ALA A 277 26.84 9.26 9.12
C ALA A 277 26.08 8.18 8.36
N LEU A 278 26.80 7.12 7.99
CA LEU A 278 26.22 5.92 7.37
C LEU A 278 25.92 4.90 8.47
N PRO A 279 24.77 4.19 8.41
CA PRO A 279 24.51 3.10 9.33
C PRO A 279 25.51 1.95 9.06
N GLN A 280 25.85 1.21 10.12
CA GLN A 280 26.56 -0.05 9.97
C GLN A 280 25.63 -1.00 9.21
N ALA A 281 25.94 -1.30 7.95
CA ALA A 281 25.21 -2.30 7.17
C ALA A 281 25.52 -3.68 7.78
N GLY A 282 24.63 -4.18 8.63
CA GLY A 282 24.83 -5.42 9.37
C GLY A 282 25.04 -6.63 8.45
N GLY A 283 26.17 -7.33 8.64
CA GLY A 283 26.30 -8.79 8.51
C GLY A 283 26.22 -9.49 7.15
N ALA A 284 25.75 -8.87 6.06
CA ALA A 284 25.41 -9.60 4.82
C ALA A 284 26.34 -9.36 3.63
N GLY A 285 27.55 -8.82 3.82
CA GLY A 285 28.44 -8.44 2.72
C GLY A 285 28.02 -7.16 1.97
N LEU A 286 27.09 -6.39 2.56
CA LEU A 286 26.71 -5.06 2.09
C LEU A 286 27.64 -3.99 2.70
N ALA A 287 28.09 -3.04 1.89
CA ALA A 287 28.84 -1.88 2.32
C ALA A 287 28.32 -0.61 1.66
N LEU A 288 28.27 0.48 2.44
CA LEU A 288 27.91 1.82 2.00
C LEU A 288 29.10 2.76 2.22
N THR A 289 29.41 3.58 1.22
CA THR A 289 30.39 4.67 1.35
C THR A 289 29.84 5.97 0.78
N ALA A 290 30.28 7.10 1.32
CA ALA A 290 29.91 8.43 0.87
C ALA A 290 31.17 9.23 0.53
N THR A 291 31.14 10.00 -0.54
CA THR A 291 32.26 10.86 -0.94
C THR A 291 31.74 12.20 -1.47
N PRO A 292 32.11 13.33 -0.84
CA PRO A 292 32.81 13.42 0.44
C PRO A 292 31.93 12.97 1.63
N ASP A 293 32.54 12.48 2.70
CA ASP A 293 31.86 12.15 3.97
C ASP A 293 31.92 13.28 5.00
N ARG A 294 32.79 14.28 4.79
CA ARG A 294 32.88 15.53 5.54
C ARG A 294 33.05 16.71 4.59
N PHE A 295 32.33 17.78 4.85
CA PHE A 295 32.38 18.96 4.00
C PHE A 295 31.90 20.20 4.74
N ARG A 296 32.27 21.35 4.18
CA ARG A 296 31.88 22.67 4.66
C ARG A 296 30.95 23.30 3.63
N LEU A 297 29.81 23.79 4.08
CA LEU A 297 28.80 24.39 3.22
C LEU A 297 28.63 25.87 3.59
N PRO A 298 28.91 26.82 2.68
CA PRO A 298 28.64 28.23 2.93
C PRO A 298 27.13 28.51 2.95
N PRO A 299 26.70 29.69 3.43
CA PRO A 299 25.31 30.13 3.33
C PRO A 299 24.78 30.00 1.90
N GLY A 300 23.61 29.39 1.72
CA GLY A 300 23.00 29.13 0.40
C GLY A 300 23.76 28.15 -0.52
N GLY A 301 24.92 27.64 -0.08
CA GLY A 301 25.78 26.77 -0.86
C GLY A 301 25.17 25.39 -1.14
N LYS A 302 25.72 24.70 -2.15
CA LYS A 302 25.32 23.34 -2.52
C LYS A 302 26.53 22.43 -2.68
N ILE A 303 26.34 21.14 -2.43
CA ILE A 303 27.34 20.10 -2.68
C ILE A 303 26.67 18.81 -3.13
N THR A 304 27.32 18.06 -4.02
CA THR A 304 26.86 16.72 -4.40
C THR A 304 27.72 15.66 -3.73
N ILE A 305 27.07 14.77 -3.00
CA ILE A 305 27.66 13.59 -2.37
C ILE A 305 27.38 12.38 -3.28
N ARG A 306 28.40 11.58 -3.57
CA ARG A 306 28.24 10.27 -4.20
C ARG A 306 28.13 9.22 -3.11
N VAL A 307 26.99 8.54 -3.04
CA VAL A 307 26.78 7.41 -2.14
C VAL A 307 26.88 6.12 -2.94
N LYS A 308 27.81 5.25 -2.58
CA LYS A 308 28.05 3.97 -3.23
C LYS A 308 27.59 2.85 -2.32
N ALA A 309 26.78 1.95 -2.86
CA ALA A 309 26.45 0.67 -2.25
C ALA A 309 27.18 -0.46 -2.99
N SER A 310 27.67 -1.45 -2.26
CA SER A 310 28.24 -2.67 -2.84
C SER A 310 27.83 -3.89 -2.04
N PHE A 311 27.53 -4.98 -2.73
CA PHE A 311 27.14 -6.25 -2.13
C PHE A 311 28.05 -7.38 -2.61
N GLN A 312 28.67 -8.06 -1.65
CA GLN A 312 29.51 -9.24 -1.82
C GLN A 312 28.85 -10.41 -1.10
N GLY A 313 27.91 -11.04 -1.79
CA GLY A 313 27.19 -12.21 -1.30
C GLY A 313 26.36 -12.83 -2.42
N THR A 314 25.70 -13.94 -2.10
CA THR A 314 24.73 -14.57 -3.00
C THR A 314 23.37 -13.90 -2.78
N PRO A 315 22.77 -13.29 -3.82
CA PRO A 315 21.43 -12.72 -3.71
C PRO A 315 20.41 -13.78 -3.28
N ASN A 316 19.58 -13.45 -2.30
CA ASN A 316 18.38 -14.21 -1.96
C ASN A 316 17.14 -13.34 -2.22
N THR A 317 15.93 -13.89 -2.13
CA THR A 317 14.68 -13.14 -2.25
C THR A 317 14.14 -12.73 -0.86
N GLY A 318 15.04 -12.45 0.08
CA GLY A 318 14.70 -12.06 1.45
C GLY A 318 14.31 -10.58 1.57
N ALA A 319 14.03 -10.16 2.80
CA ALA A 319 13.74 -8.76 3.13
C ALA A 319 14.85 -7.82 2.62
N PRO A 320 14.50 -6.61 2.12
CA PRO A 320 15.48 -5.66 1.63
C PRO A 320 16.43 -5.22 2.76
N ALA A 321 17.69 -4.95 2.42
CA ALA A 321 18.55 -4.20 3.32
C ALA A 321 18.12 -2.74 3.30
N GLU A 322 17.99 -2.13 4.48
CA GLU A 322 17.45 -0.80 4.61
C GLU A 322 18.11 -0.01 5.73
N GLY A 323 17.93 1.31 5.72
CA GLY A 323 18.39 2.18 6.78
C GLY A 323 18.29 3.66 6.45
N THR A 324 18.93 4.48 7.27
CA THR A 324 18.88 5.93 7.16
C THR A 324 20.28 6.51 7.21
N ILE A 325 20.64 7.32 6.21
CA ILE A 325 21.83 8.17 6.24
C ILE A 325 21.47 9.44 7.01
N ALA A 326 22.31 9.83 7.96
CA ALA A 326 22.16 11.09 8.68
C ALA A 326 23.23 12.09 8.22
N ILE A 327 22.83 13.31 7.89
CA ILE A 327 23.73 14.40 7.51
C ILE A 327 23.52 15.55 8.49
N GLY A 328 24.58 15.95 9.16
CA GLY A 328 24.49 17.01 10.17
C GLY A 328 25.80 17.22 10.89
N SER A 329 25.72 17.96 11.99
CA SER A 329 26.79 18.17 12.95
C SER A 329 26.25 18.03 14.37
N ARG A 330 27.09 18.26 15.39
CA ARG A 330 26.62 18.32 16.78
C ARG A 330 25.72 19.54 17.07
N SER A 331 25.70 20.53 16.19
CA SER A 331 24.96 21.80 16.35
C SER A 331 23.79 21.95 15.39
N THR A 332 23.37 20.88 14.71
CA THR A 332 22.23 20.88 13.79
C THR A 332 21.32 19.70 14.08
N PHE A 333 20.03 19.82 13.80
CA PHE A 333 19.19 18.63 13.64
C PHE A 333 19.71 17.81 12.45
N PRO A 334 19.83 16.48 12.55
CA PRO A 334 20.33 15.66 11.46
C PRO A 334 19.27 15.52 10.37
N LEU A 335 19.63 15.85 9.13
CA LEU A 335 18.85 15.53 7.94
C LEU A 335 18.92 14.02 7.69
N ARG A 336 17.77 13.34 7.66
CA ARG A 336 17.64 11.89 7.46
C ARG A 336 17.26 11.55 6.03
N ILE A 337 18.06 10.70 5.38
CA ILE A 337 17.82 10.22 4.02
C ILE A 337 17.68 8.69 4.06
N PRO A 338 16.44 8.16 3.95
CA PRO A 338 16.21 6.72 3.96
C PRO A 338 16.68 6.09 2.66
N TRP A 339 17.15 4.85 2.75
CA TRP A 339 17.57 4.04 1.64
C TRP A 339 17.12 2.60 1.81
N ALA A 340 16.93 1.91 0.68
CA ALA A 340 16.66 0.48 0.67
C ALA A 340 17.31 -0.19 -0.56
N ILE A 341 17.65 -1.47 -0.40
CA ILE A 341 18.29 -2.33 -1.38
C ILE A 341 17.59 -3.69 -1.33
N PRO A 342 16.68 -3.97 -2.27
CA PRO A 342 16.12 -5.31 -2.42
C PRO A 342 17.21 -6.32 -2.79
N PHE A 343 16.99 -7.58 -2.43
CA PHE A 343 17.82 -8.69 -2.88
C PHE A 343 17.08 -9.52 -3.94
N GLY A 344 17.83 -9.99 -4.94
CA GLY A 344 17.25 -10.74 -6.05
C GLY A 344 16.37 -9.90 -6.97
N ARG A 345 15.69 -10.57 -7.92
CA ARG A 345 14.71 -9.95 -8.83
C ARG A 345 13.56 -10.92 -9.03
N TYR A 346 12.35 -10.37 -9.19
CA TYR A 346 11.24 -11.15 -9.70
C TYR A 346 11.52 -11.52 -11.17
N ASN A 347 11.49 -12.83 -11.45
CA ASN A 347 11.72 -13.39 -12.78
C ASN A 347 10.47 -14.08 -13.34
N GLY A 348 9.33 -13.99 -12.65
CA GLY A 348 8.09 -14.60 -13.12
C GLY A 348 7.50 -13.85 -14.32
N PRO A 349 6.67 -14.51 -15.15
CA PRO A 349 6.03 -13.86 -16.28
C PRO A 349 5.04 -12.79 -15.81
N LEU A 350 5.09 -11.62 -16.44
CA LEU A 350 4.13 -10.52 -16.25
C LEU A 350 2.84 -10.68 -17.06
N LEU A 351 2.82 -11.64 -17.98
CA LEU A 351 1.65 -12.00 -18.78
C LEU A 351 1.45 -13.51 -18.77
N THR A 352 0.27 -13.94 -18.36
CA THR A 352 -0.14 -15.35 -18.36
C THR A 352 -1.57 -15.51 -18.84
N GLY A 353 -1.95 -16.73 -19.24
CA GLY A 353 -3.34 -17.07 -19.57
C GLY A 353 -3.92 -16.33 -20.79
N LEU A 354 -3.10 -15.95 -21.77
CA LEU A 354 -3.56 -15.27 -22.98
C LEU A 354 -4.49 -16.17 -23.81
N ARG A 355 -5.74 -15.76 -24.02
CA ARG A 355 -6.78 -16.52 -24.73
C ARG A 355 -7.71 -15.61 -25.52
N LEU A 356 -8.20 -16.10 -26.66
CA LEU A 356 -9.28 -15.47 -27.43
C LEU A 356 -10.56 -16.28 -27.29
N SER A 357 -11.71 -15.61 -27.15
CA SER A 357 -13.01 -16.30 -27.17
C SER A 357 -13.32 -16.91 -28.53
N LYS A 358 -12.88 -16.28 -29.63
CA LYS A 358 -12.97 -16.79 -31.00
C LYS A 358 -11.66 -16.53 -31.73
N GLN A 359 -11.04 -17.58 -32.28
CA GLN A 359 -9.84 -17.43 -33.13
C GLN A 359 -10.17 -17.02 -34.56
N SER A 360 -11.43 -17.13 -34.98
CA SER A 360 -11.87 -16.69 -36.30
C SER A 360 -13.25 -16.02 -36.22
N PHE A 361 -13.37 -14.80 -36.75
CA PHE A 361 -14.58 -13.98 -36.61
C PHE A 361 -14.70 -12.94 -37.73
N LYS A 362 -15.92 -12.46 -37.95
CA LYS A 362 -16.18 -11.31 -38.83
C LYS A 362 -15.97 -10.02 -38.05
N PRO A 363 -15.46 -8.94 -38.66
CA PRO A 363 -15.33 -7.65 -37.99
C PRO A 363 -16.67 -7.16 -37.45
N SER A 364 -16.71 -6.73 -36.20
CA SER A 364 -17.93 -6.36 -35.50
C SER A 364 -17.63 -5.53 -34.25
N ASP A 365 -18.30 -4.39 -34.12
CA ASP A 365 -18.19 -3.53 -32.93
C ASP A 365 -19.14 -3.98 -31.80
N THR A 366 -20.17 -4.80 -32.11
CA THR A 366 -21.15 -5.29 -31.13
C THR A 366 -20.90 -6.72 -30.68
N THR A 367 -20.18 -7.51 -31.48
CA THR A 367 -19.87 -8.93 -31.19
C THR A 367 -18.38 -9.25 -31.40
N PRO A 368 -17.46 -8.51 -30.76
CA PRO A 368 -16.03 -8.72 -30.92
C PRO A 368 -15.56 -10.08 -30.37
N SER A 369 -14.41 -10.55 -30.85
CA SER A 369 -13.69 -11.63 -30.15
C SER A 369 -13.03 -11.07 -28.89
N VAL A 370 -13.15 -11.75 -27.75
CA VAL A 370 -12.64 -11.25 -26.48
C VAL A 370 -11.27 -11.85 -26.21
N LEU A 371 -10.25 -11.00 -26.18
CA LEU A 371 -8.93 -11.33 -25.67
C LEU A 371 -8.94 -11.25 -24.15
N SER A 372 -8.58 -12.31 -23.46
CA SER A 372 -8.43 -12.34 -22.00
C SER A 372 -7.00 -12.74 -21.61
N PHE A 373 -6.47 -12.15 -20.56
CA PHE A 373 -5.17 -12.50 -19.99
C PHE A 373 -5.06 -12.04 -18.54
N ARG A 374 -4.05 -12.54 -17.84
CA ARG A 374 -3.62 -12.02 -16.56
C ARG A 374 -2.37 -11.17 -16.73
N ALA A 375 -2.40 -9.96 -16.18
CA ALA A 375 -1.26 -9.07 -16.11
C ALA A 375 -0.71 -9.04 -14.69
N GLY A 376 0.62 -8.89 -14.57
CA GLY A 376 1.33 -8.80 -13.30
C GLY A 376 1.38 -10.12 -12.52
N GLY A 377 1.84 -10.03 -11.26
CA GLY A 377 1.96 -11.17 -10.36
C GLY A 377 1.93 -10.75 -8.89
N LEU A 378 1.72 -11.73 -8.02
CA LEU A 378 1.82 -11.59 -6.58
C LEU A 378 2.78 -12.66 -6.06
N THR A 379 3.73 -12.28 -5.22
CA THR A 379 4.61 -13.24 -4.53
C THR A 379 4.45 -13.07 -3.03
N ARG A 380 4.51 -14.19 -2.29
CA ARG A 380 4.54 -14.13 -0.83
C ARG A 380 5.99 -14.01 -0.37
N GLY A 381 6.28 -12.94 0.37
CA GLY A 381 7.52 -12.77 1.12
C GLY A 381 7.29 -13.01 2.61
N SER A 382 8.37 -12.93 3.39
CA SER A 382 8.32 -12.99 4.87
C SER A 382 7.51 -11.83 5.48
N ASP A 383 7.50 -10.67 4.80
CA ASP A 383 6.96 -9.42 5.34
C ASP A 383 5.57 -9.08 4.76
N GLY A 384 5.01 -9.98 3.94
CA GLY A 384 3.70 -9.84 3.31
C GLY A 384 3.68 -10.26 1.83
N THR A 385 2.60 -9.91 1.15
CA THR A 385 2.47 -10.13 -0.30
C THR A 385 3.12 -8.97 -1.05
N GLU A 386 4.08 -9.29 -1.91
CA GLU A 386 4.71 -8.36 -2.84
C GLU A 386 3.94 -8.33 -4.16
N VAL A 387 3.80 -7.12 -4.71
CA VAL A 387 3.03 -6.83 -5.92
C VAL A 387 3.99 -6.60 -7.09
N HIS A 388 3.80 -7.35 -8.17
CA HIS A 388 4.58 -7.23 -9.42
C HIS A 388 3.70 -6.67 -10.53
N PRO A 389 3.63 -5.34 -10.71
CA PRO A 389 2.75 -4.72 -11.70
C PRO A 389 3.34 -4.76 -13.11
N VAL A 390 2.51 -4.43 -14.10
CA VAL A 390 2.95 -4.12 -15.46
C VAL A 390 3.00 -2.62 -15.63
N GLY A 391 4.20 -2.05 -15.67
CA GLY A 391 4.40 -0.60 -15.84
C GLY A 391 3.92 -0.11 -17.22
N ARG A 392 4.11 -0.92 -18.26
CA ARG A 392 3.54 -0.65 -19.60
C ARG A 392 3.16 -1.94 -20.32
N LEU A 393 1.95 -1.99 -20.87
CA LEU A 393 1.50 -3.05 -21.76
C LEU A 393 1.26 -2.46 -23.15
N ASP A 394 1.95 -2.98 -24.15
CA ASP A 394 1.72 -2.66 -25.56
C ASP A 394 1.13 -3.88 -26.29
N MET A 395 0.08 -3.65 -27.08
CA MET A 395 -0.56 -4.65 -27.94
C MET A 395 -0.40 -4.23 -29.40
N VAL A 396 0.42 -4.96 -30.14
CA VAL A 396 0.83 -4.62 -31.50
C VAL A 396 0.24 -5.64 -32.47
N LEU A 397 -0.43 -5.13 -33.49
CA LEU A 397 -1.01 -5.93 -34.57
C LEU A 397 0.01 -6.11 -35.70
N THR A 398 0.15 -7.34 -36.17
CA THR A 398 0.96 -7.67 -37.34
C THR A 398 0.18 -8.55 -38.31
N SER A 399 0.48 -8.46 -39.61
CA SER A 399 -0.07 -9.37 -40.62
C SER A 399 0.50 -10.78 -40.49
N ALA A 400 -0.08 -11.75 -41.22
CA ALA A 400 0.44 -13.12 -41.36
C ALA A 400 1.93 -13.18 -41.77
N PHE A 401 2.36 -12.24 -42.60
CA PHE A 401 3.74 -12.15 -43.11
C PHE A 401 4.69 -11.37 -42.18
N GLY A 402 4.22 -10.98 -40.99
CA GLY A 402 5.01 -10.26 -39.99
C GLY A 402 5.09 -8.75 -40.19
N SER A 403 4.39 -8.19 -41.18
CA SER A 403 4.34 -6.73 -41.39
C SER A 403 3.64 -6.05 -40.20
N HIS A 404 4.27 -5.04 -39.63
CA HIS A 404 3.73 -4.29 -38.50
C HIS A 404 2.58 -3.38 -38.95
N LEU A 405 1.35 -3.69 -38.52
CA LEU A 405 0.15 -2.92 -38.85
C LEU A 405 -0.09 -1.78 -37.87
N GLY A 406 0.44 -1.88 -36.64
CA GLY A 406 0.50 -0.77 -35.69
C GLY A 406 0.13 -1.17 -34.25
N LEU A 407 0.15 -0.18 -33.37
CA LEU A 407 -0.20 -0.31 -31.95
C LEU A 407 -1.71 -0.17 -31.78
N LEU A 408 -2.38 -1.21 -31.28
CA LEU A 408 -3.83 -1.16 -30.98
C LEU A 408 -4.10 -0.59 -29.60
N VAL A 409 -3.32 -1.02 -28.60
CA VAL A 409 -3.55 -0.65 -27.19
C VAL A 409 -2.22 -0.37 -26.54
N ARG A 410 -2.16 0.73 -25.78
CA ARG A 410 -1.12 1.00 -24.80
C ARG A 410 -1.76 1.34 -23.47
N MET A 411 -1.37 0.58 -22.45
CA MET A 411 -1.76 0.82 -21.07
C MET A 411 -0.53 1.03 -20.21
N ARG A 412 -0.71 1.73 -19.09
CA ARG A 412 0.32 2.00 -18.10
C ARG A 412 -0.19 1.66 -16.71
N ASP A 413 0.73 1.33 -15.82
CA ASP A 413 0.48 1.16 -14.39
C ASP A 413 -0.61 0.10 -14.07
N LEU A 414 -0.59 -1.05 -14.76
CA LEU A 414 -1.54 -2.13 -14.51
C LEU A 414 -1.16 -2.89 -13.25
N LEU A 415 -2.11 -2.98 -12.32
CA LEU A 415 -2.01 -3.84 -11.15
C LEU A 415 -2.20 -5.31 -11.53
N PRO A 416 -1.73 -6.26 -10.69
CA PRO A 416 -1.98 -7.67 -10.91
C PRO A 416 -3.47 -7.98 -11.00
N GLY A 417 -3.90 -8.62 -12.08
CA GLY A 417 -5.32 -8.84 -12.30
C GLY A 417 -5.65 -9.54 -13.61
N SER A 418 -6.93 -9.84 -13.79
CA SER A 418 -7.49 -10.35 -15.04
C SER A 418 -7.99 -9.18 -15.89
N TYR A 419 -7.59 -9.17 -17.16
CA TYR A 419 -7.93 -8.13 -18.13
C TYR A 419 -8.59 -8.75 -19.36
N ALA A 420 -9.51 -8.00 -19.98
CA ALA A 420 -10.19 -8.42 -21.19
C ALA A 420 -10.37 -7.26 -22.20
N PHE A 421 -10.20 -7.55 -23.48
CA PHE A 421 -10.33 -6.59 -24.59
C PHE A 421 -11.13 -7.18 -25.74
N GLY A 422 -12.07 -6.40 -26.28
CA GLY A 422 -12.76 -6.76 -27.52
C GLY A 422 -11.89 -6.47 -28.74
N LEU A 423 -11.57 -7.49 -29.52
CA LEU A 423 -11.00 -7.35 -30.86
C LEU A 423 -12.16 -7.28 -31.87
N THR A 424 -12.37 -6.08 -32.41
CA THR A 424 -13.45 -5.79 -33.37
C THR A 424 -13.09 -6.13 -34.82
N GLY A 425 -11.84 -6.51 -35.09
CA GLY A 425 -11.35 -6.75 -36.46
C GLY A 425 -11.00 -5.47 -37.22
N ARG A 426 -10.65 -4.40 -36.49
CA ARG A 426 -10.17 -3.12 -37.06
C ARG A 426 -8.68 -2.92 -36.83
N ASP A 427 -8.07 -2.17 -37.72
CA ASP A 427 -6.68 -1.70 -37.62
C ASP A 427 -6.57 -0.50 -36.63
N PRO A 428 -5.35 -0.03 -36.31
CA PRO A 428 -5.14 1.13 -35.43
C PRO A 428 -5.76 2.45 -35.92
N ASN A 429 -6.10 2.56 -37.21
CA ASN A 429 -6.75 3.73 -37.79
C ASN A 429 -8.29 3.59 -37.79
N GLY A 430 -8.82 2.47 -37.28
CA GLY A 430 -10.26 2.17 -37.26
C GLY A 430 -10.78 1.52 -38.54
N ASN A 431 -9.94 1.26 -39.53
CA ASN A 431 -10.35 0.60 -40.76
C ASN A 431 -10.60 -0.89 -40.52
N THR A 432 -11.58 -1.45 -41.20
CA THR A 432 -11.83 -2.90 -41.17
C THR A 432 -10.64 -3.65 -41.76
N LEU A 433 -10.12 -4.62 -41.02
CA LEU A 433 -9.07 -5.50 -41.52
C LEU A 433 -9.62 -6.37 -42.67
N PRO A 434 -8.88 -6.53 -43.77
CA PRO A 434 -9.20 -7.51 -44.79
C PRO A 434 -9.31 -8.94 -44.23
N ALA A 435 -9.98 -9.82 -44.97
CA ALA A 435 -9.97 -11.24 -44.63
C ALA A 435 -8.54 -11.79 -44.69
N GLY A 436 -8.15 -12.56 -43.68
CA GLY A 436 -6.80 -13.09 -43.58
C GLY A 436 -6.35 -13.35 -42.14
N ASP A 437 -5.13 -13.84 -42.01
CA ASP A 437 -4.52 -14.17 -40.72
C ASP A 437 -3.72 -12.99 -40.15
N TYR A 438 -3.85 -12.80 -38.85
CA TYR A 438 -3.22 -11.73 -38.10
C TYR A 438 -2.62 -12.28 -36.81
N THR A 439 -1.58 -11.60 -36.33
CA THR A 439 -0.99 -11.88 -35.02
C THR A 439 -1.09 -10.63 -34.16
N LEU A 440 -1.51 -10.82 -32.91
CA LEU A 440 -1.48 -9.80 -31.88
C LEU A 440 -0.35 -10.11 -30.91
N ALA A 441 0.68 -9.27 -30.88
CA ALA A 441 1.81 -9.38 -29.99
C ALA A 441 1.63 -8.46 -28.77
N LEU A 442 1.69 -9.04 -27.58
CA LEU A 442 1.60 -8.35 -26.31
C LEU A 442 3.00 -8.26 -25.69
N ALA A 443 3.40 -7.07 -25.28
CA ALA A 443 4.65 -6.80 -24.57
C ALA A 443 4.34 -6.12 -23.23
N ALA A 444 4.51 -6.86 -22.13
CA ALA A 444 4.42 -6.32 -20.78
C ALA A 444 5.81 -5.97 -20.26
N MET A 445 6.00 -4.70 -19.92
CA MET A 445 7.24 -4.14 -19.42
C MET A 445 7.07 -3.79 -17.94
N PRO A 446 7.99 -4.25 -17.08
CA PRO A 446 7.97 -3.89 -15.67
C PRO A 446 8.42 -2.43 -15.47
N PRO A 447 7.96 -1.79 -14.37
CA PRO A 447 8.29 -0.39 -14.07
C PRO A 447 9.77 -0.17 -13.72
N ASP A 448 10.47 -1.20 -13.23
CA ASP A 448 11.87 -1.15 -12.86
C ASP A 448 12.85 -1.33 -14.05
N GLY A 449 12.31 -1.50 -15.26
CA GLY A 449 13.10 -1.76 -16.47
C GLY A 449 13.73 -3.15 -16.53
N SER A 450 13.31 -4.09 -15.67
CA SER A 450 13.68 -5.50 -15.78
C SER A 450 13.05 -6.18 -17.00
N ARG A 451 13.22 -7.50 -17.13
CA ARG A 451 12.93 -8.23 -18.37
C ARG A 451 11.44 -8.20 -18.70
N ALA A 452 11.10 -7.67 -19.88
CA ALA A 452 9.74 -7.69 -20.40
C ALA A 452 9.25 -9.12 -20.71
N THR A 453 7.94 -9.34 -20.56
CA THR A 453 7.25 -10.58 -20.96
C THR A 453 6.56 -10.35 -22.30
N TYR A 454 6.84 -11.23 -23.26
CA TYR A 454 6.21 -11.22 -24.58
C TYR A 454 5.29 -12.42 -24.75
N ARG A 455 4.08 -12.18 -25.27
CA ARG A 455 3.12 -13.22 -25.65
C ARG A 455 2.51 -12.85 -26.99
N LYS A 456 2.08 -13.85 -27.75
CA LYS A 456 1.41 -13.64 -29.04
C LYS A 456 0.19 -14.53 -29.12
N VAL A 457 -0.82 -14.07 -29.85
CA VAL A 457 -1.97 -14.87 -30.25
C VAL A 457 -2.27 -14.61 -31.71
N THR A 458 -2.66 -15.65 -32.44
CA THR A 458 -3.08 -15.56 -33.85
C THR A 458 -4.59 -15.61 -33.96
N PHE A 459 -5.14 -14.94 -34.97
CA PHE A 459 -6.56 -14.97 -35.30
C PHE A 459 -6.79 -14.70 -36.79
N THR A 460 -7.97 -15.09 -37.28
CA THR A 460 -8.36 -14.96 -38.68
C THR A 460 -9.60 -14.07 -38.81
N ILE A 461 -9.54 -13.07 -39.68
CA ILE A 461 -10.69 -12.28 -40.10
C ILE A 461 -11.37 -12.96 -41.29
N LYS A 462 -12.69 -13.18 -41.18
CA LYS A 462 -13.53 -13.81 -42.22
C LYS A 462 -14.24 -12.81 -43.10
#